data_AF-A0A0M4N786-F1
#
_entry.id   AF-A0A0M4N786-F1
#
_cell.length_a   1.000
_cell.length_b   1.000
_cell.length_c   1.000
_cell.angle_alpha   90.00
_cell.angle_beta   90.00
_cell.angle_gamma   90.00
#
_symmetry.space_group_name_H-M   'P 1'
#
loop_
_entity.id
_entity.type
_entity.pdbx_description
1 polymer ?
#
loop_
_entity_poly.entity_id
_entity_poly.type
_entity_poly.pdbx_seq_one_letter_code
_entity_poly.pdbx_strand_id
1 'polypeptide(L)'
;MSKFLSIFDIYTVGILDYENFLKLGIIYFHAFGVVIGFLLGFSKLYSSDGFSKSYGSILQSAAFFLILNNGILIDQGILRYDSRILFGSYYGLVLYSSLAVIVCFNYLFESFDNPWIYCKRLLAIIPITILFSYFIPVYYFISFIDILGIVISIFTFVWSLRKVLNTKKSILYFNLPFLSFLISICFVFDFIGTIYDKKDFLFFAEFIPGFVICYALVLERFFPSLFNKTATIPNSNITNEIETIPEAKEIKKYKYPHRDLLEGIELEKVKIKLNHFIDSKGFIDEELRLPDFAADLGLTTHQASYYLNQYLNMSYTEFLQFHRINEVKNMIRIKLNYNLLTIALECGFNSASSFHRACIKFTGKSPRELKIYIQSNEDSSLTILKKPKIQSHS
;
A
#
# COMPACT_ATOMS: atom_id res chain seq x y z
N MET A 1 11.56 16.21 59.99
CA MET A 1 11.47 17.17 58.86
C MET A 1 12.48 16.85 57.75
N SER A 2 13.77 16.60 58.03
CA SER A 2 14.77 16.28 56.97
C SER A 2 14.51 14.98 56.20
N LYS A 3 13.96 13.94 56.84
CA LYS A 3 13.59 12.67 56.18
C LYS A 3 12.40 12.77 55.21
N PHE A 4 11.57 13.81 55.36
CA PHE A 4 10.42 14.06 54.47
C PHE A 4 10.85 14.87 53.23
N LEU A 5 11.82 15.78 53.39
CA LEU A 5 12.47 16.48 52.29
C LEU A 5 13.26 15.53 51.37
N SER A 6 14.03 14.57 51.91
CA SER A 6 14.81 13.65 51.07
C SER A 6 13.95 12.67 50.25
N ILE A 7 12.74 12.33 50.72
CA ILE A 7 11.78 11.53 49.95
C ILE A 7 11.22 12.37 48.80
N PHE A 8 10.87 13.64 49.06
CA PHE A 8 10.44 14.56 48.01
C PHE A 8 11.53 14.76 46.95
N ASP A 9 12.80 14.86 47.33
CA ASP A 9 13.94 15.01 46.41
C ASP A 9 14.14 13.76 45.53
N ILE A 10 14.03 12.55 46.10
CA ILE A 10 14.15 11.30 45.32
C ILE A 10 12.97 11.12 44.34
N TYR A 11 11.75 11.45 44.78
CA TYR A 11 10.58 11.41 43.91
C TYR A 11 10.64 12.49 42.82
N THR A 12 11.09 13.71 43.14
CA THR A 12 11.25 14.77 42.12
C THR A 12 12.34 14.45 41.11
N VAL A 13 13.48 13.88 41.53
CA VAL A 13 14.53 13.42 40.59
C VAL A 13 14.01 12.29 39.70
N GLY A 14 13.31 11.29 40.27
CA GLY A 14 12.72 10.21 39.49
C GLY A 14 11.60 10.66 38.52
N ILE A 15 10.81 11.66 38.91
CA ILE A 15 9.80 12.28 38.05
C ILE A 15 10.45 13.09 36.92
N LEU A 16 11.52 13.84 37.22
CA LEU A 16 12.27 14.62 36.22
C LEU A 16 12.93 13.72 35.18
N ASP A 17 13.50 12.59 35.62
CA ASP A 17 14.09 11.58 34.74
C ASP A 17 13.02 10.90 33.86
N TYR A 18 11.84 10.63 34.42
CA TYR A 18 10.71 10.09 33.65
C TYR A 18 10.19 11.09 32.61
N GLU A 19 10.02 12.37 32.98
CA GLU A 19 9.59 13.42 32.07
C GLU A 19 10.60 13.63 30.93
N ASN A 20 11.90 13.64 31.26
CA ASN A 20 12.97 13.72 30.26
C ASN A 20 12.99 12.51 29.33
N PHE A 21 12.82 11.29 29.87
CA PHE A 21 12.73 10.07 29.09
C PHE A 21 11.53 10.09 28.14
N LEU A 22 10.37 10.54 28.64
CA LEU A 22 9.14 10.61 27.85
C LEU A 22 9.25 11.65 26.74
N LYS A 23 9.82 12.83 27.04
CA LYS A 23 10.13 13.87 26.05
C LYS A 23 11.09 13.37 24.98
N LEU A 24 12.14 12.65 25.37
CA LEU A 24 13.10 12.05 24.46
C LEU A 24 12.45 10.98 23.58
N GLY A 25 11.61 10.12 24.15
CA GLY A 25 10.85 9.11 23.42
C GLY A 25 9.91 9.72 22.37
N ILE A 26 9.23 10.82 22.71
CA ILE A 26 8.39 11.59 21.78
C ILE A 26 9.22 12.12 20.61
N ILE A 27 10.38 12.72 20.88
CA ILE A 27 11.26 13.26 19.82
C ILE A 27 11.75 12.14 18.89
N TYR A 28 12.20 11.00 19.44
CA TYR A 28 12.63 9.87 18.61
C TYR A 28 11.49 9.27 17.79
N PHE A 29 10.29 9.17 18.36
CA PHE A 29 9.12 8.68 17.63
C PHE A 29 8.75 9.61 16.46
N HIS A 30 8.79 10.92 16.69
CA HIS A 30 8.59 11.90 15.63
C HIS A 30 9.65 11.76 14.54
N ALA A 31 10.93 11.77 14.91
CA ALA A 31 12.04 11.64 13.96
C ALA A 31 11.95 10.33 13.16
N PHE A 32 11.58 9.22 13.82
CA PHE A 32 11.31 7.94 13.17
C PHE A 32 10.22 8.09 12.10
N GLY A 33 9.09 8.69 12.44
CA GLY A 33 7.97 8.94 11.52
C GLY A 33 8.38 9.77 10.31
N VAL A 34 9.15 10.83 10.52
CA VAL A 34 9.66 11.69 9.44
C VAL A 34 10.61 10.93 8.51
N VAL A 35 11.60 10.21 9.06
CA VAL A 35 12.59 9.46 8.28
C VAL A 35 11.93 8.35 7.48
N ILE A 36 11.05 7.55 8.11
CA ILE A 36 10.37 6.45 7.42
C ILE A 36 9.39 6.99 6.37
N GLY A 37 8.70 8.10 6.67
CA GLY A 37 7.84 8.81 5.74
C GLY A 37 8.59 9.28 4.50
N PHE A 38 9.78 9.85 4.68
CA PHE A 38 10.67 10.25 3.57
C PHE A 38 11.09 9.05 2.72
N LEU A 39 11.60 7.97 3.33
CA LEU A 39 12.07 6.79 2.60
C LEU A 39 10.93 6.10 1.83
N LEU A 40 9.78 5.91 2.46
CA LEU A 40 8.61 5.30 1.83
C LEU A 40 7.98 6.23 0.79
N GLY A 41 7.95 7.53 1.05
CA GLY A 41 7.51 8.55 0.10
C GLY A 41 8.31 8.47 -1.20
N PHE A 42 9.64 8.47 -1.08
CA PHE A 42 10.55 8.31 -2.21
C PHE A 42 10.32 6.99 -2.96
N SER A 43 10.26 5.86 -2.25
CA SER A 43 9.99 4.55 -2.87
C SER A 43 8.67 4.54 -3.68
N LYS A 44 7.61 5.14 -3.13
CA LYS A 44 6.29 5.19 -3.74
C LYS A 44 6.22 6.06 -5.00
N LEU A 45 7.05 7.10 -5.11
CA LEU A 45 7.12 7.94 -6.32
C LEU A 45 7.54 7.15 -7.57
N TYR A 46 8.29 6.05 -7.39
CA TYR A 46 8.72 5.15 -8.46
C TYR A 46 7.75 4.00 -8.74
N SER A 47 6.65 3.87 -7.98
CA SER A 47 5.62 2.86 -8.23
C SER A 47 5.00 3.01 -9.63
N SER A 48 4.48 1.94 -10.23
CA SER A 48 3.69 2.04 -11.47
C SER A 48 2.27 2.59 -11.22
N ASP A 49 1.77 2.49 -10.00
CA ASP A 49 0.42 2.90 -9.61
C ASP A 49 0.31 4.42 -9.34
N GLY A 50 -0.74 5.04 -9.89
CA GLY A 50 -0.98 6.48 -9.77
C GLY A 50 -1.31 6.91 -8.34
N PHE A 51 -2.07 6.10 -7.59
CA PHE A 51 -2.36 6.42 -6.20
C PHE A 51 -1.10 6.37 -5.33
N SER A 52 -0.28 5.33 -5.50
CA SER A 52 1.01 5.19 -4.82
C SER A 52 1.89 6.41 -5.04
N LYS A 53 2.00 6.93 -6.28
CA LYS A 53 2.75 8.17 -6.54
C LYS A 53 2.19 9.38 -5.81
N SER A 54 0.88 9.57 -5.84
CA SER A 54 0.21 10.66 -5.12
C SER A 54 0.39 10.58 -3.61
N TYR A 55 0.23 9.39 -3.05
CA TYR A 55 0.43 9.17 -1.63
C TYR A 55 1.91 9.37 -1.24
N GLY A 56 2.83 8.89 -2.09
CA GLY A 56 4.26 9.11 -1.93
C GLY A 56 4.64 10.59 -1.95
N SER A 57 4.03 11.40 -2.83
CA SER A 57 4.32 12.84 -2.87
C SER A 57 3.79 13.60 -1.65
N ILE A 58 2.68 13.17 -1.06
CA ILE A 58 2.21 13.71 0.24
C ILE A 58 3.24 13.43 1.33
N LEU A 59 3.66 12.17 1.48
CA LEU A 59 4.65 11.77 2.48
C LEU A 59 5.97 12.51 2.29
N GLN A 60 6.45 12.61 1.06
CA GLN A 60 7.69 13.31 0.72
C GLN A 60 7.60 14.79 1.06
N SER A 61 6.50 15.45 0.70
CA SER A 61 6.29 16.88 0.95
C SER A 61 6.20 17.19 2.45
N ALA A 62 5.43 16.38 3.19
CA ALA A 62 5.30 16.52 4.64
C ALA A 62 6.63 16.23 5.37
N ALA A 63 7.34 15.16 5.01
CA ALA A 63 8.61 14.83 5.63
C ALA A 63 9.68 15.90 5.32
N PHE A 64 9.76 16.40 4.08
CA PHE A 64 10.71 17.44 3.72
C PHE A 64 10.41 18.75 4.46
N PHE A 65 9.14 19.11 4.60
CA PHE A 65 8.72 20.22 5.45
C PHE A 65 9.20 20.02 6.90
N LEU A 66 8.95 18.87 7.52
CA LEU A 66 9.33 18.62 8.92
C LEU A 66 10.85 18.59 9.14
N ILE A 67 11.61 18.03 8.19
CA ILE A 67 13.08 18.05 8.25
C ILE A 67 13.62 19.49 8.22
N LEU A 68 12.99 20.36 7.42
CA LEU A 68 13.36 21.78 7.34
C LEU A 68 12.80 22.60 8.51
N ASN A 69 11.67 22.21 9.10
CA ASN A 69 11.02 22.85 10.25
C ASN A 69 11.61 22.42 11.61
N ASN A 70 12.86 22.01 11.66
CA ASN A 70 13.38 21.37 12.86
C ASN A 70 13.81 22.43 13.89
N GLY A 71 12.83 23.05 14.54
CA GLY A 71 13.02 24.07 15.58
C GLY A 71 13.70 23.54 16.85
N ILE A 72 13.83 22.21 16.96
CA ILE A 72 14.51 21.49 18.05
C ILE A 72 16.02 21.34 17.80
N LEU A 73 16.49 21.38 16.54
CA LEU A 73 17.90 21.19 16.14
C LEU A 73 18.53 22.42 15.48
N ILE A 74 17.69 23.27 14.85
CA ILE A 74 18.09 24.51 14.21
C ILE A 74 17.30 25.60 14.90
N ASP A 75 18.00 26.51 15.57
CA ASP A 75 17.40 27.68 16.19
C ASP A 75 16.45 28.35 15.18
N GLN A 76 15.15 28.43 15.53
CA GLN A 76 14.05 28.80 14.62
C GLN A 76 14.27 30.17 13.92
N GLY A 77 15.22 30.96 14.42
CA GLY A 77 15.61 32.27 13.88
C GLY A 77 16.52 32.26 12.65
N ILE A 78 17.19 31.16 12.27
CA ILE A 78 18.21 31.22 11.19
C ILE A 78 17.58 30.95 9.81
N LEU A 79 16.81 29.87 9.65
CA LEU A 79 16.26 29.46 8.34
C LEU A 79 15.06 30.31 7.88
N ARG A 80 14.32 30.93 8.80
CA ARG A 80 13.13 31.75 8.47
C ARG A 80 13.47 33.11 7.84
N TYR A 81 14.70 33.61 8.01
CA TYR A 81 15.08 34.97 7.63
C TYR A 81 16.10 35.05 6.49
N ASP A 82 16.92 34.01 6.28
CA ASP A 82 18.04 34.09 5.33
C ASP A 82 17.61 34.03 3.86
N SER A 83 16.53 33.33 3.52
CA SER A 83 16.01 33.38 2.14
C SER A 83 14.49 33.21 2.03
N ARG A 84 13.86 34.20 1.38
CA ARG A 84 12.43 34.19 1.06
C ARG A 84 12.04 33.02 0.15
N ILE A 85 12.95 32.58 -0.73
CA ILE A 85 12.73 31.42 -1.60
C ILE A 85 12.56 30.15 -0.78
N LEU A 86 13.50 29.84 0.13
CA LEU A 86 13.38 28.64 0.96
C LEU A 86 12.13 28.73 1.83
N PHE A 87 11.91 29.88 2.49
CA PHE A 87 10.73 30.13 3.32
C PHE A 87 9.41 29.91 2.57
N GLY A 88 9.26 30.50 1.38
CA GLY A 88 8.05 30.32 0.58
C GLY A 88 7.90 28.91 0.03
N SER A 89 8.99 28.26 -0.40
CA SER A 89 8.96 26.88 -0.90
C SER A 89 8.52 25.90 0.18
N TYR A 90 8.96 26.16 1.41
CA TYR A 90 8.67 25.40 2.60
C TYR A 90 7.17 25.43 2.95
N TYR A 91 6.56 26.61 3.03
CA TYR A 91 5.11 26.71 3.23
C TYR A 91 4.30 26.26 2.01
N GLY A 92 4.89 26.32 0.81
CA GLY A 92 4.33 25.73 -0.41
C GLY A 92 4.16 24.22 -0.31
N LEU A 93 5.14 23.51 0.26
CA LEU A 93 5.07 22.06 0.50
C LEU A 93 3.96 21.70 1.50
N VAL A 94 3.70 22.53 2.50
CA VAL A 94 2.59 22.34 3.46
C VAL A 94 1.25 22.40 2.76
N LEU A 95 1.00 23.48 2.01
CA LEU A 95 -0.26 23.63 1.30
C LEU A 95 -0.44 22.57 0.22
N TYR A 96 0.65 22.21 -0.48
CA TYR A 96 0.65 21.10 -1.43
C TYR A 96 0.20 19.80 -0.76
N SER A 97 0.84 19.41 0.36
CA SER A 97 0.52 18.16 1.05
C SER A 97 -0.94 18.12 1.52
N SER A 98 -1.44 19.23 2.08
CA SER A 98 -2.83 19.36 2.54
C SER A 98 -3.84 19.23 1.41
N LEU A 99 -3.59 19.85 0.26
CA LEU A 99 -4.47 19.72 -0.92
C LEU A 99 -4.37 18.33 -1.55
N ALA A 100 -3.17 17.74 -1.59
CA ALA A 100 -2.97 16.41 -2.14
C ALA A 100 -3.69 15.33 -1.32
N VAL A 101 -3.83 15.50 0.01
CA VAL A 101 -4.67 14.61 0.85
C VAL A 101 -6.12 14.59 0.35
N ILE A 102 -6.70 15.74 -0.01
CA ILE A 102 -8.05 15.80 -0.60
C ILE A 102 -8.12 14.98 -1.88
N VAL A 103 -7.12 15.12 -2.75
CA VAL A 103 -7.06 14.40 -4.03
C VAL A 103 -6.99 12.89 -3.80
N CYS A 104 -6.13 12.43 -2.88
CA CYS A 104 -6.04 11.03 -2.50
C CYS A 104 -7.36 10.52 -1.91
N PHE A 105 -8.01 11.26 -1.03
CA PHE A 105 -9.29 10.84 -0.45
C PHE A 105 -10.40 10.76 -1.51
N ASN A 106 -10.43 11.70 -2.47
CA ASN A 106 -11.35 11.62 -3.60
C ASN A 106 -11.15 10.37 -4.44
N TYR A 107 -9.90 9.93 -4.66
CA TYR A 107 -9.64 8.65 -5.31
C TYR A 107 -10.17 7.46 -4.50
N LEU A 108 -9.94 7.45 -3.18
CA LEU A 108 -10.39 6.38 -2.28
C LEU A 108 -11.92 6.29 -2.16
N PHE A 109 -12.62 7.43 -2.22
CA PHE A 109 -14.09 7.51 -2.29
C PHE A 109 -14.63 7.47 -3.74
N GLU A 110 -13.82 6.96 -4.68
CA GLU A 110 -14.20 6.62 -6.07
C GLU A 110 -14.64 7.81 -6.95
N SER A 111 -14.15 9.02 -6.67
CA SER A 111 -14.49 10.23 -7.45
C SER A 111 -13.48 10.56 -8.57
N PHE A 112 -12.25 10.02 -8.53
CA PHE A 112 -11.22 10.23 -9.55
C PHE A 112 -10.60 8.91 -10.04
N ASP A 113 -10.18 8.88 -11.31
CA ASP A 113 -9.53 7.71 -11.91
C ASP A 113 -8.00 7.70 -11.72
N ASN A 114 -7.36 8.87 -11.69
CA ASN A 114 -5.91 8.99 -11.50
C ASN A 114 -5.53 10.23 -10.67
N PRO A 115 -5.25 10.07 -9.37
CA PRO A 115 -4.95 11.19 -8.47
C PRO A 115 -3.59 11.84 -8.80
N TRP A 116 -2.68 11.14 -9.47
CA TRP A 116 -1.34 11.62 -9.77
C TRP A 116 -1.33 12.83 -10.70
N ILE A 117 -2.27 12.86 -11.65
CA ILE A 117 -2.39 13.99 -12.58
C ILE A 117 -2.75 15.27 -11.83
N TYR A 118 -3.69 15.20 -10.89
CA TYR A 118 -4.09 16.33 -10.06
C TYR A 118 -2.97 16.73 -9.09
N CYS A 119 -2.29 15.76 -8.48
CA CYS A 119 -1.14 16.04 -7.62
C CYS A 119 -0.02 16.75 -8.40
N LYS A 120 0.26 16.37 -9.66
CA LYS A 120 1.25 17.10 -10.48
C LYS A 120 0.83 18.54 -10.77
N ARG A 121 -0.45 18.79 -11.03
CA ARG A 121 -0.97 20.15 -11.21
C ARG A 121 -0.86 20.99 -9.93
N LEU A 122 -1.07 20.38 -8.77
CA LEU A 122 -0.96 21.05 -7.48
C LEU A 122 0.47 21.53 -7.16
N LEU A 123 1.52 20.98 -7.78
CA LEU A 123 2.90 21.46 -7.58
C LEU A 123 3.08 22.94 -7.93
N ALA A 124 2.19 23.51 -8.77
CA ALA A 124 2.18 24.94 -9.06
C ALA A 124 1.97 25.82 -7.82
N ILE A 125 1.44 25.28 -6.71
CA ILE A 125 1.27 26.04 -5.47
C ILE A 125 2.61 26.44 -4.84
N ILE A 126 3.69 25.69 -5.09
CA ILE A 126 5.03 25.98 -4.56
C ILE A 126 5.58 27.29 -5.14
N PRO A 127 5.70 27.49 -6.46
CA PRO A 127 6.15 28.77 -6.99
C PRO A 127 5.19 29.93 -6.67
N ILE A 128 3.88 29.67 -6.56
CA ILE A 128 2.89 30.70 -6.16
C ILE A 128 3.15 31.17 -4.73
N THR A 129 3.38 30.25 -3.80
CA THR A 129 3.67 30.57 -2.39
C THR A 129 5.04 31.22 -2.23
N ILE A 130 6.05 30.81 -2.99
CA ILE A 130 7.34 31.51 -3.09
C ILE A 130 7.11 32.97 -3.48
N LEU A 131 6.39 33.22 -4.58
CA LEU A 131 6.12 34.57 -5.04
C LEU A 131 5.38 35.40 -3.97
N PHE A 132 4.34 34.82 -3.36
CA PHE A 132 3.54 35.50 -2.35
C PHE A 132 4.33 35.84 -1.09
N SER A 133 5.32 35.02 -0.73
CA SER A 133 6.18 35.23 0.44
C SER A 133 7.03 36.50 0.36
N TYR A 134 7.24 37.07 -0.83
CA TYR A 134 7.95 38.36 -0.99
C TYR A 134 7.08 39.57 -0.66
N PHE A 135 5.77 39.45 -0.75
CA PHE A 135 4.85 40.57 -0.59
C PHE A 135 4.32 40.74 0.83
N ILE A 136 4.45 39.73 1.68
CA ILE A 136 3.85 39.70 3.03
C ILE A 136 4.95 39.58 4.10
N PRO A 137 4.86 40.32 5.22
CA PRO A 137 5.75 40.12 6.36
C PRO A 137 5.64 38.70 6.92
N VAL A 138 6.75 38.17 7.44
CA VAL A 138 6.90 36.74 7.81
C VAL A 138 5.75 36.27 8.71
N TYR A 139 5.47 36.94 9.83
CA TYR A 139 4.42 36.51 10.77
C TYR A 139 3.02 36.46 10.14
N TYR A 140 2.62 37.48 9.38
CA TYR A 140 1.32 37.50 8.69
C TYR A 140 1.23 36.42 7.62
N PHE A 141 2.34 36.11 6.95
CA PHE A 141 2.40 35.03 5.96
C PHE A 141 2.19 33.66 6.64
N ILE A 142 2.85 33.39 7.77
CA ILE A 142 2.68 32.14 8.53
C ILE A 142 1.21 31.99 8.93
N SER A 143 0.65 32.99 9.62
CA SER A 143 -0.76 32.97 10.04
C SER A 143 -1.73 32.80 8.86
N PHE A 144 -1.44 33.40 7.70
CA PHE A 144 -2.26 33.24 6.50
C PHE A 144 -2.21 31.80 5.96
N ILE A 145 -1.02 31.20 5.89
CA ILE A 145 -0.87 29.81 5.45
C ILE A 145 -1.56 28.85 6.43
N ASP A 146 -1.45 29.10 7.73
CA ASP A 146 -2.13 28.27 8.74
C ASP A 146 -3.64 28.37 8.61
N ILE A 147 -4.21 29.57 8.44
CA ILE A 147 -5.64 29.74 8.20
C ILE A 147 -6.08 28.96 6.95
N LEU A 148 -5.32 29.04 5.85
CA LEU A 148 -5.61 28.24 4.66
C LEU A 148 -5.53 26.74 4.95
N GLY A 149 -4.50 26.29 5.68
CA GLY A 149 -4.34 24.90 6.11
C GLY A 149 -5.51 24.42 6.96
N ILE A 150 -5.99 25.23 7.92
CA ILE A 150 -7.19 24.98 8.72
C ILE A 150 -8.41 24.83 7.82
N VAL A 151 -8.65 25.77 6.91
CA VAL A 151 -9.81 25.72 6.01
C VAL A 151 -9.79 24.46 5.13
N ILE A 152 -8.64 24.15 4.52
CA ILE A 152 -8.46 22.98 3.65
C ILE A 152 -8.66 21.69 4.45
N SER A 153 -8.01 21.55 5.61
CA SER A 153 -8.06 20.34 6.44
C SER A 153 -9.44 20.10 7.06
N ILE A 154 -10.10 21.14 7.58
CA ILE A 154 -11.47 21.06 8.11
C ILE A 154 -12.45 20.70 6.99
N PHE A 155 -12.34 21.34 5.82
CA PHE A 155 -13.15 20.97 4.66
C PHE A 155 -12.96 19.50 4.31
N THR A 156 -11.71 19.02 4.26
CA THR A 156 -11.39 17.61 4.00
C THR A 156 -12.02 16.68 5.02
N PHE A 157 -11.91 17.02 6.31
CA PHE A 157 -12.49 16.26 7.41
C PHE A 157 -14.01 16.16 7.27
N VAL A 158 -14.71 17.30 7.18
CA VAL A 158 -16.18 17.34 7.10
C VAL A 158 -16.68 16.62 5.84
N TRP A 159 -16.04 16.87 4.70
CA TRP A 159 -16.41 16.24 3.43
C TRP A 159 -16.20 14.72 3.46
N SER A 160 -15.04 14.25 3.93
CA SER A 160 -14.75 12.82 4.01
C SER A 160 -15.62 12.12 5.06
N LEU A 161 -15.86 12.74 6.21
CA LEU A 161 -16.79 12.22 7.22
C LEU A 161 -18.20 12.08 6.66
N ARG A 162 -18.71 13.12 5.97
CA ARG A 162 -20.01 13.06 5.31
C ARG A 162 -20.06 11.97 4.24
N LYS A 163 -18.99 11.78 3.48
CA LYS A 163 -18.88 10.69 2.50
C LYS A 163 -18.97 9.33 3.19
N VAL A 164 -18.17 9.08 4.23
CA VAL A 164 -18.20 7.82 4.99
C VAL A 164 -19.57 7.55 5.61
N LEU A 165 -20.25 8.57 6.14
CA LEU A 165 -21.59 8.41 6.71
C LEU A 165 -22.64 8.07 5.65
N ASN A 166 -22.52 8.63 4.45
CA ASN A 166 -23.47 8.42 3.35
C ASN A 166 -23.22 7.14 2.56
N THR A 167 -21.95 6.76 2.38
CA THR A 167 -21.57 5.49 1.76
C THR A 167 -21.48 4.44 2.85
N LYS A 168 -22.34 3.40 2.86
CA LYS A 168 -22.33 2.29 3.84
C LYS A 168 -21.05 1.41 3.78
N LYS A 169 -19.87 2.02 3.71
CA LYS A 169 -18.55 1.38 3.73
C LYS A 169 -18.25 0.91 5.16
N SER A 170 -17.24 0.05 5.29
CA SER A 170 -16.78 -0.45 6.58
C SER A 170 -16.36 0.70 7.52
N ILE A 171 -16.51 0.46 8.83
CA ILE A 171 -16.03 1.35 9.91
C ILE A 171 -14.55 1.76 9.72
N LEU A 172 -13.75 0.94 9.04
CA LEU A 172 -12.35 1.23 8.73
C LEU A 172 -12.16 2.55 7.97
N TYR A 173 -13.13 2.98 7.17
CA TYR A 173 -13.02 4.23 6.40
C TYR A 173 -13.09 5.49 7.26
N PHE A 174 -13.53 5.40 8.52
CA PHE A 174 -13.48 6.54 9.48
C PHE A 174 -12.05 6.93 9.85
N ASN A 175 -11.06 6.08 9.59
CA ASN A 175 -9.66 6.41 9.79
C ASN A 175 -9.17 7.54 8.85
N LEU A 176 -9.78 7.68 7.66
CA LEU A 176 -9.45 8.74 6.71
C LEU A 176 -9.87 10.14 7.23
N PRO A 177 -11.15 10.41 7.60
CA PRO A 177 -11.49 11.69 8.22
C PRO A 177 -10.71 11.92 9.52
N PHE A 178 -10.42 10.88 10.31
CA PHE A 178 -9.60 11.03 11.52
C PHE A 178 -8.19 11.56 11.22
N LEU A 179 -7.53 11.10 10.15
CA LEU A 179 -6.26 11.67 9.69
C LEU A 179 -6.39 13.18 9.38
N SER A 180 -7.41 13.59 8.63
CA SER A 180 -7.65 15.02 8.32
C SER A 180 -7.97 15.84 9.57
N PHE A 181 -8.64 15.25 10.56
CA PHE A 181 -8.91 15.90 11.84
C PHE A 181 -7.62 16.19 12.61
N LEU A 182 -6.70 15.21 12.70
CA LEU A 182 -5.37 15.41 13.32
C LEU A 182 -4.56 16.49 12.60
N ILE A 183 -4.59 16.51 11.26
CA ILE A 183 -3.95 17.57 10.46
C ILE A 183 -4.56 18.95 10.79
N SER A 184 -5.89 19.04 10.99
CA SER A 184 -6.52 20.31 11.37
C SER A 184 -6.08 20.80 12.75
N ILE A 185 -5.96 19.88 13.72
CA ILE A 185 -5.47 20.20 15.07
C ILE A 185 -4.04 20.75 15.02
N CYS A 186 -3.19 20.14 14.17
CA CYS A 186 -1.82 20.61 13.95
C CYS A 186 -1.79 22.09 13.51
N PHE A 187 -2.57 22.47 12.50
CA PHE A 187 -2.61 23.86 12.05
C PHE A 187 -3.19 24.82 13.10
N VAL A 188 -4.18 24.38 13.88
CA VAL A 188 -4.75 25.19 14.97
C VAL A 188 -3.68 25.45 16.04
N PHE A 189 -2.89 24.45 16.40
CA PHE A 189 -1.78 24.64 17.34
C PHE A 189 -0.68 25.54 16.77
N ASP A 190 -0.31 25.39 15.50
CA ASP A 190 0.72 26.25 14.88
C ASP A 190 0.26 27.71 14.84
N PHE A 191 -1.00 27.94 14.48
CA PHE A 191 -1.62 29.26 14.42
C PHE A 191 -1.66 29.93 15.79
N ILE A 192 -2.19 29.24 16.81
CA ILE A 192 -2.28 29.77 18.19
C ILE A 192 -0.87 29.96 18.76
N GLY A 193 0.04 29.01 18.52
CA GLY A 193 1.44 29.09 18.92
C GLY A 193 2.14 30.30 18.34
N THR A 194 1.91 30.60 17.05
CA THR A 194 2.49 31.74 16.35
C THR A 194 1.89 33.07 16.79
N ILE A 195 0.56 33.16 16.97
CA ILE A 195 -0.10 34.41 17.37
C ILE A 195 0.22 34.81 18.82
N TYR A 196 0.24 33.83 19.73
CA TYR A 196 0.43 34.10 21.16
C TYR A 196 1.86 33.83 21.65
N ASP A 197 2.78 33.50 20.74
CA ASP A 197 4.18 33.14 21.03
C ASP A 197 4.29 32.04 22.11
N LYS A 198 3.43 31.02 21.99
CA LYS A 198 3.32 29.91 22.95
C LYS A 198 4.11 28.70 22.46
N LYS A 199 5.31 28.52 23.00
CA LYS A 199 6.23 27.43 22.65
C LYS A 199 5.62 26.03 22.82
N ASP A 200 4.76 25.82 23.82
CA ASP A 200 4.10 24.53 24.04
C ASP A 200 3.19 24.15 22.86
N PHE A 201 2.44 25.11 22.31
CA PHE A 201 1.59 24.86 21.14
C PHE A 201 2.42 24.63 19.87
N LEU A 202 3.52 25.38 19.68
CA LEU A 202 4.45 25.14 18.57
C LEU A 202 5.09 23.74 18.67
N PHE A 203 5.43 23.29 19.88
CA PHE A 203 5.93 21.94 20.11
C PHE A 203 4.91 20.86 19.70
N PHE A 204 3.64 21.01 20.07
CA PHE A 204 2.59 20.08 19.64
C PHE A 204 2.38 20.13 18.12
N ALA A 205 2.41 21.31 17.52
CA ALA A 205 2.29 21.49 16.06
C ALA A 205 3.45 20.81 15.30
N GLU A 206 4.66 20.83 15.83
CA GLU A 206 5.81 20.13 15.23
C GLU A 206 5.70 18.61 15.42
N PHE A 207 5.22 18.15 16.57
CA PHE A 207 5.13 16.73 16.89
C PHE A 207 4.05 15.98 16.10
N ILE A 208 2.82 16.52 16.06
CA ILE A 208 1.61 15.85 15.53
C ILE A 208 1.80 15.31 14.10
N PRO A 209 2.40 16.04 13.14
CA PRO A 209 2.62 15.54 11.78
C PRO A 209 3.43 14.24 11.72
N GLY A 210 4.48 14.10 12.53
CA GLY A 210 5.26 12.86 12.61
C GLY A 210 4.40 11.69 13.09
N PHE A 211 3.53 11.92 14.07
CA PHE A 211 2.55 10.93 14.52
C PHE A 211 1.52 10.59 13.43
N VAL A 212 1.02 11.57 12.71
CA VAL A 212 0.09 11.37 11.58
C VAL A 212 0.72 10.50 10.49
N ILE A 213 1.99 10.73 10.16
CA ILE A 213 2.74 9.89 9.21
C ILE A 213 2.85 8.45 9.72
N CYS A 214 3.31 8.25 10.96
CA CYS A 214 3.36 6.92 11.58
C CYS A 214 2.00 6.22 11.53
N TYR A 215 0.94 6.94 11.90
CA TYR A 215 -0.42 6.41 11.91
C TYR A 215 -0.89 6.01 10.52
N ALA A 216 -0.66 6.84 9.49
CA ALA A 216 -0.99 6.52 8.10
C ALA A 216 -0.25 5.26 7.60
N LEU A 217 1.01 5.09 7.98
CA LEU A 217 1.81 3.91 7.62
C LEU A 217 1.35 2.63 8.32
N VAL A 218 0.97 2.73 9.60
CA VAL A 218 0.36 1.61 10.33
C VAL A 218 -0.97 1.22 9.65
N LEU A 219 -1.81 2.20 9.33
CA LEU A 219 -3.06 1.94 8.61
C LEU A 219 -2.84 1.28 7.26
N GLU A 220 -1.86 1.75 6.49
CA GLU A 220 -1.51 1.14 5.21
C GLU A 220 -1.06 -0.33 5.38
N ARG A 221 -0.22 -0.61 6.38
CA ARG A 221 0.33 -1.95 6.63
C ARG A 221 -0.74 -2.95 7.07
N PHE A 222 -1.62 -2.55 7.97
CA PHE A 222 -2.62 -3.45 8.56
C PHE A 222 -3.96 -3.44 7.81
N PHE A 223 -4.29 -2.36 7.11
CA PHE A 223 -5.54 -2.18 6.37
C PHE A 223 -5.27 -1.72 4.91
N PRO A 224 -4.58 -2.53 4.09
CA PRO A 224 -4.22 -2.16 2.72
C PRO A 224 -5.45 -1.88 1.83
N SER A 225 -6.63 -2.40 2.19
CA SER A 225 -7.91 -2.09 1.54
C SER A 225 -8.29 -0.60 1.59
N LEU A 226 -7.77 0.16 2.55
CA LEU A 226 -7.97 1.61 2.63
C LEU A 226 -7.10 2.40 1.64
N PHE A 227 -6.00 1.82 1.15
CA PHE A 227 -5.00 2.50 0.34
C PHE A 227 -4.87 1.91 -1.08
N ASN A 228 -5.64 0.87 -1.41
CA ASN A 228 -5.65 0.28 -2.74
C ASN A 228 -7.09 0.02 -3.18
N LYS A 229 -7.51 0.64 -4.29
CA LYS A 229 -8.82 0.37 -4.93
C LYS A 229 -8.93 -1.08 -5.41
N THR A 230 -7.78 -1.74 -5.64
CA THR A 230 -7.63 -3.15 -5.99
C THR A 230 -7.59 -4.10 -4.80
N ALA A 231 -7.59 -3.59 -3.55
CA ALA A 231 -7.54 -4.39 -2.33
C ALA A 231 -8.92 -4.70 -1.75
N THR A 232 -9.90 -4.99 -2.61
CA THR A 232 -10.86 -6.08 -2.34
C THR A 232 -10.24 -7.39 -2.80
N ILE A 233 -9.17 -7.81 -2.13
CA ILE A 233 -8.87 -9.17 -1.64
C ILE A 233 -7.62 -9.00 -0.76
N PRO A 234 -7.80 -8.77 0.55
CA PRO A 234 -6.90 -9.31 1.55
C PRO A 234 -7.62 -10.53 2.11
N ASN A 235 -7.09 -11.71 1.79
CA ASN A 235 -7.35 -12.93 2.53
C ASN A 235 -6.95 -12.68 3.99
N SER A 236 -7.91 -12.36 4.85
CA SER A 236 -7.78 -12.53 6.29
C SER A 236 -9.11 -12.99 6.86
N ASN A 237 -9.10 -14.27 7.27
CA ASN A 237 -9.95 -14.89 8.28
C ASN A 237 -11.33 -15.39 7.80
N ILE A 238 -11.30 -16.52 7.09
CA ILE A 238 -12.28 -17.58 7.31
C ILE A 238 -11.92 -18.24 8.65
N THR A 239 -12.52 -17.72 9.71
CA THR A 239 -12.99 -18.53 10.84
C THR A 239 -14.33 -17.93 11.19
N ASN A 240 -15.38 -18.43 10.54
CA ASN A 240 -16.44 -19.18 11.21
C ASN A 240 -17.59 -19.42 10.21
N GLU A 241 -17.88 -20.71 10.07
CA GLU A 241 -19.19 -21.31 9.81
C GLU A 241 -19.81 -21.20 8.40
N ILE A 242 -19.73 -22.37 7.76
CA ILE A 242 -20.66 -22.99 6.82
C ILE A 242 -22.09 -22.46 6.99
N GLU A 243 -22.69 -21.91 5.93
CA GLU A 243 -23.95 -22.41 5.34
C GLU A 243 -24.44 -21.54 4.16
N THR A 244 -24.99 -22.25 3.17
CA THR A 244 -25.83 -21.82 2.04
C THR A 244 -25.19 -21.08 0.85
N ILE A 245 -25.04 -21.84 -0.23
CA ILE A 245 -24.99 -21.34 -1.62
C ILE A 245 -26.33 -20.62 -1.91
N PRO A 246 -26.31 -19.40 -2.46
CA PRO A 246 -26.98 -19.21 -3.75
C PRO A 246 -26.21 -18.32 -4.74
N GLU A 247 -26.12 -18.87 -5.96
CA GLU A 247 -26.44 -18.23 -7.23
C GLU A 247 -25.58 -17.04 -7.71
N ALA A 248 -24.92 -17.28 -8.84
CA ALA A 248 -24.17 -16.33 -9.63
C ALA A 248 -24.97 -15.04 -9.90
N LYS A 249 -24.45 -13.90 -9.46
CA LYS A 249 -24.90 -12.58 -9.90
C LYS A 249 -23.79 -11.87 -10.67
N GLU A 250 -24.15 -11.53 -11.89
CA GLU A 250 -23.37 -10.89 -12.94
C GLU A 250 -22.64 -9.62 -12.48
N ILE A 251 -21.40 -9.51 -12.91
CA ILE A 251 -20.58 -8.30 -12.78
C ILE A 251 -21.09 -7.26 -13.78
N LYS A 252 -21.66 -6.16 -13.27
CA LYS A 252 -22.02 -4.99 -14.09
C LYS A 252 -20.75 -4.34 -14.67
N LYS A 253 -20.57 -4.45 -15.99
CA LYS A 253 -19.57 -3.72 -16.78
C LYS A 253 -19.91 -2.23 -16.83
N TYR A 254 -18.98 -1.37 -16.40
CA TYR A 254 -19.03 0.06 -16.69
C TYR A 254 -18.64 0.32 -18.16
N LYS A 255 -19.45 1.16 -18.81
CA LYS A 255 -19.50 1.40 -20.25
C LYS A 255 -18.47 2.46 -20.68
N TYR A 256 -17.31 2.01 -21.16
CA TYR A 256 -16.53 2.72 -22.19
C TYR A 256 -16.64 1.92 -23.50
N PRO A 257 -16.62 2.56 -24.68
CA PRO A 257 -16.72 1.82 -25.94
C PRO A 257 -15.54 0.84 -26.05
N HIS A 258 -15.87 -0.43 -26.31
CA HIS A 258 -14.95 -1.55 -26.46
C HIS A 258 -14.08 -1.28 -27.71
N ARG A 259 -12.88 -0.72 -27.54
CA ARG A 259 -11.82 -1.01 -28.52
C ARG A 259 -11.39 -2.43 -28.21
N ASP A 260 -11.53 -3.33 -29.17
CA ASP A 260 -10.88 -4.63 -29.05
C ASP A 260 -9.38 -4.38 -29.15
N LEU A 261 -8.64 -4.53 -28.04
CA LEU A 261 -7.19 -4.28 -28.02
C LEU A 261 -6.43 -5.23 -28.95
N LEU A 262 -7.11 -6.30 -29.42
CA LEU A 262 -6.61 -7.28 -30.37
C LEU A 262 -7.12 -7.05 -31.80
N GLU A 263 -7.78 -5.92 -32.08
CA GLU A 263 -8.20 -5.56 -33.44
C GLU A 263 -6.98 -5.50 -34.37
N GLY A 264 -6.97 -6.33 -35.41
CA GLY A 264 -5.84 -6.50 -36.34
C GLY A 264 -4.78 -7.53 -35.91
N ILE A 265 -4.95 -8.20 -34.77
CA ILE A 265 -4.09 -9.32 -34.35
C ILE A 265 -4.70 -10.65 -34.77
N GLU A 266 -3.87 -11.50 -35.38
CA GLU A 266 -4.26 -12.85 -35.77
C GLU A 266 -4.24 -13.79 -34.56
N LEU A 267 -5.42 -14.01 -33.96
CA LEU A 267 -5.58 -14.77 -32.71
C LEU A 267 -5.06 -16.21 -32.79
N GLU A 268 -5.13 -16.85 -33.96
CA GLU A 268 -4.59 -18.20 -34.16
C GLU A 268 -3.07 -18.25 -33.98
N LYS A 269 -2.34 -17.22 -34.45
CA LYS A 269 -0.89 -17.12 -34.23
C LYS A 269 -0.55 -16.96 -32.75
N VAL A 270 -1.35 -16.16 -32.03
CA VAL A 270 -1.18 -15.99 -30.57
C VAL A 270 -1.38 -17.32 -29.85
N LYS A 271 -2.41 -18.08 -30.23
CA LYS A 271 -2.70 -19.41 -29.65
C LYS A 271 -1.58 -20.42 -29.92
N ILE A 272 -1.04 -20.45 -31.14
CA ILE A 272 0.10 -21.31 -31.48
C ILE A 272 1.32 -20.97 -30.63
N LYS A 273 1.65 -19.67 -30.50
CA LYS A 273 2.76 -19.21 -29.67
C LYS A 273 2.56 -19.50 -28.19
N LEU A 274 1.33 -19.33 -27.68
CA LEU A 274 0.99 -19.69 -26.30
C LEU A 274 1.20 -21.18 -26.04
N ASN A 275 0.74 -22.05 -26.95
CA ASN A 275 0.96 -23.50 -26.82
C ASN A 275 2.44 -23.83 -26.83
N HIS A 276 3.22 -23.23 -27.75
CA HIS A 276 4.67 -23.40 -27.78
C HIS A 276 5.35 -22.95 -26.46
N PHE A 277 4.92 -21.81 -25.90
CA PHE A 277 5.39 -21.33 -24.60
C PHE A 277 5.10 -22.33 -23.46
N ILE A 278 3.91 -22.95 -23.46
CA ILE A 278 3.54 -23.97 -22.48
C ILE A 278 4.36 -25.25 -22.68
N ASP A 279 4.49 -25.72 -23.92
CA ASP A 279 5.21 -26.96 -24.26
C ASP A 279 6.71 -26.86 -23.95
N SER A 280 7.31 -25.70 -24.21
CA SER A 280 8.69 -25.38 -23.85
C SER A 280 8.90 -25.11 -22.34
N LYS A 281 7.81 -25.15 -21.56
CA LYS A 281 7.80 -24.84 -20.12
C LYS A 281 8.38 -23.46 -19.80
N GLY A 282 8.15 -22.46 -20.65
CA GLY A 282 8.59 -21.08 -20.42
C GLY A 282 8.08 -20.48 -19.10
N PHE A 283 7.02 -21.06 -18.51
CA PHE A 283 6.51 -20.69 -17.20
C PHE A 283 7.41 -21.09 -16.02
N ILE A 284 8.44 -21.94 -16.19
CA ILE A 284 9.33 -22.36 -15.09
C ILE A 284 10.28 -21.25 -14.66
N ASP A 285 10.63 -20.32 -15.55
CA ASP A 285 11.53 -19.23 -15.20
C ASP A 285 10.94 -18.37 -14.07
N GLU A 286 11.66 -18.32 -12.94
CA GLU A 286 11.25 -17.60 -11.73
C GLU A 286 11.24 -16.09 -11.94
N GLU A 287 12.07 -15.58 -12.85
CA GLU A 287 12.22 -14.15 -13.14
C GLU A 287 11.30 -13.66 -14.26
N LEU A 288 10.55 -14.57 -14.90
CA LEU A 288 9.64 -14.25 -16.01
C LEU A 288 8.66 -13.14 -15.63
N ARG A 289 8.66 -12.05 -16.39
CA ARG A 289 7.74 -10.92 -16.23
C ARG A 289 6.72 -10.89 -17.36
N LEU A 290 5.63 -10.16 -17.14
CA LEU A 290 4.57 -9.99 -18.15
C LEU A 290 5.08 -9.42 -19.48
N PRO A 291 6.04 -8.47 -19.53
CA PRO A 291 6.63 -8.02 -20.80
C PRO A 291 7.35 -9.13 -21.57
N ASP A 292 8.06 -10.02 -20.88
CA ASP A 292 8.81 -11.12 -21.52
C ASP A 292 7.83 -12.15 -22.10
N PHE A 293 6.82 -12.52 -21.32
CA PHE A 293 5.70 -13.34 -21.79
C PHE A 293 4.97 -12.70 -22.99
N ALA A 294 4.73 -11.40 -22.95
CA ALA A 294 4.09 -10.70 -24.06
C ALA A 294 4.95 -10.75 -25.33
N ALA A 295 6.28 -10.60 -25.19
CA ALA A 295 7.21 -10.72 -26.30
C ALA A 295 7.18 -12.13 -26.93
N ASP A 296 7.14 -13.19 -26.12
CA ASP A 296 7.01 -14.57 -26.61
C ASP A 296 5.74 -14.79 -27.42
N LEU A 297 4.63 -14.18 -26.99
CA LEU A 297 3.35 -14.22 -27.71
C LEU A 297 3.30 -13.28 -28.93
N GLY A 298 4.30 -12.39 -29.10
CA GLY A 298 4.29 -11.35 -30.12
C GLY A 298 3.23 -10.27 -29.89
N LEU A 299 2.95 -9.96 -28.62
CA LEU A 299 1.96 -8.99 -28.18
C LEU A 299 2.64 -7.86 -27.39
N THR A 300 1.95 -6.72 -27.27
CA THR A 300 2.29 -5.74 -26.24
C THR A 300 1.87 -6.23 -24.85
N THR A 301 2.47 -5.71 -23.79
CA THR A 301 2.12 -6.03 -22.38
C THR A 301 0.62 -5.86 -22.10
N HIS A 302 0.01 -4.80 -22.64
CA HIS A 302 -1.44 -4.55 -22.49
C HIS A 302 -2.28 -5.58 -23.24
N GLN A 303 -1.88 -5.95 -24.46
CA GLN A 303 -2.58 -6.95 -25.27
C GLN A 303 -2.47 -8.34 -24.66
N ALA A 304 -1.31 -8.73 -24.13
CA ALA A 304 -1.14 -10.01 -23.44
C ALA A 304 -2.04 -10.10 -22.19
N SER A 305 -2.07 -9.04 -21.37
CA SER A 305 -2.98 -8.97 -20.22
C SER A 305 -4.45 -9.05 -20.64
N TYR A 306 -4.84 -8.31 -21.69
CA TYR A 306 -6.20 -8.36 -22.22
C TYR A 306 -6.55 -9.75 -22.78
N TYR A 307 -5.64 -10.38 -23.52
CA TYR A 307 -5.82 -11.72 -24.07
C TYR A 307 -6.05 -12.76 -22.98
N LEU A 308 -5.21 -12.78 -21.94
CA LEU A 308 -5.35 -13.70 -20.81
C LEU A 308 -6.70 -13.52 -20.08
N ASN A 309 -7.07 -12.27 -19.77
CA ASN A 309 -8.30 -12.00 -19.06
C ASN A 309 -9.55 -12.30 -19.92
N GLN A 310 -9.53 -11.95 -21.19
CA GLN A 310 -10.70 -12.05 -22.06
C GLN A 310 -10.90 -13.45 -22.64
N TYR A 311 -9.81 -14.16 -22.99
CA TYR A 311 -9.90 -15.47 -23.67
C TYR A 311 -9.63 -16.65 -22.73
N LEU A 312 -8.81 -16.47 -21.70
CA LEU A 312 -8.51 -17.52 -20.72
C LEU A 312 -9.20 -17.32 -19.38
N ASN A 313 -9.82 -16.15 -19.15
CA ASN A 313 -10.42 -15.77 -17.88
C ASN A 313 -9.46 -15.93 -16.68
N MET A 314 -8.19 -15.59 -16.91
CA MET A 314 -7.11 -15.66 -15.92
C MET A 314 -6.27 -14.40 -15.97
N SER A 315 -5.82 -13.93 -14.81
CA SER A 315 -4.70 -12.98 -14.72
C SER A 315 -3.38 -13.68 -15.07
N TYR A 316 -2.35 -12.90 -15.44
CA TYR A 316 -1.00 -13.41 -15.71
C TYR A 316 -0.44 -14.25 -14.56
N THR A 317 -0.61 -13.78 -13.33
CA THR A 317 -0.11 -14.50 -12.15
C THR A 317 -0.86 -15.82 -11.94
N GLU A 318 -2.17 -15.87 -12.21
CA GLU A 318 -2.95 -17.10 -12.14
C GLU A 318 -2.57 -18.09 -13.23
N PHE A 319 -2.37 -17.61 -14.45
CA PHE A 319 -1.88 -18.41 -15.57
C PHE A 319 -0.57 -19.11 -15.21
N LEU A 320 0.43 -18.37 -14.71
CA LEU A 320 1.70 -18.97 -14.28
C LEU A 320 1.50 -19.98 -13.15
N GLN A 321 0.80 -19.60 -12.08
CA GLN A 321 0.60 -20.50 -10.94
C GLN A 321 -0.14 -21.79 -11.33
N PHE A 322 -1.11 -21.71 -12.24
CA PHE A 322 -1.83 -22.86 -12.76
C PHE A 322 -0.88 -23.85 -13.45
N HIS A 323 -0.07 -23.37 -14.40
CA HIS A 323 0.89 -24.21 -15.12
C HIS A 323 1.99 -24.76 -14.19
N ARG A 324 2.54 -23.93 -13.30
CA ARG A 324 3.53 -24.35 -12.31
C ARG A 324 2.99 -25.41 -11.35
N ILE A 325 1.74 -25.30 -10.87
CA ILE A 325 1.13 -26.34 -10.01
C ILE A 325 0.94 -27.65 -10.77
N ASN A 326 0.54 -27.60 -12.03
CA ASN A 326 0.40 -28.82 -12.82
C ASN A 326 1.75 -29.49 -13.05
N GLU A 327 2.82 -28.72 -13.24
CA GLU A 327 4.17 -29.25 -13.31
C GLU A 327 4.64 -29.84 -11.97
N VAL A 328 4.35 -29.19 -10.83
CA VAL A 328 4.61 -29.76 -9.50
C VAL A 328 3.92 -31.10 -9.33
N LYS A 329 2.66 -31.25 -9.76
CA LYS A 329 1.94 -32.52 -9.70
C LYS A 329 2.66 -33.62 -10.49
N ASN A 330 3.20 -33.28 -11.66
CA ASN A 330 3.98 -34.21 -12.49
C ASN A 330 5.31 -34.58 -11.79
N MET A 331 6.00 -33.60 -11.24
CA MET A 331 7.30 -33.81 -10.58
C MET A 331 7.19 -34.63 -9.29
N ILE A 332 6.09 -34.50 -8.54
CA ILE A 332 5.84 -35.33 -7.34
C ILE A 332 5.78 -36.83 -7.69
N ARG A 333 5.20 -37.19 -8.85
CA ARG A 333 5.12 -38.57 -9.34
C ARG A 333 6.49 -39.14 -9.72
N ILE A 334 7.35 -38.30 -10.29
CA ILE A 334 8.68 -38.71 -10.76
C ILE A 334 9.69 -38.76 -9.61
N LYS A 335 9.66 -37.78 -8.69
CA LYS A 335 10.65 -37.58 -7.62
C LYS A 335 10.04 -37.77 -6.23
N LEU A 336 9.58 -38.99 -5.93
CA LEU A 336 8.89 -39.33 -4.66
C LEU A 336 9.66 -38.92 -3.38
N ASN A 337 10.99 -39.01 -3.42
CA ASN A 337 11.88 -38.77 -2.26
C ASN A 337 12.34 -37.31 -2.09
N TYR A 338 11.99 -36.41 -3.01
CA TYR A 338 12.43 -35.01 -2.92
C TYR A 338 11.56 -34.20 -1.94
N ASN A 339 12.19 -33.20 -1.32
CA ASN A 339 11.47 -32.21 -0.53
C ASN A 339 10.50 -31.45 -1.46
N LEU A 340 9.24 -31.34 -1.03
CA LEU A 340 8.18 -30.72 -1.81
C LEU A 340 8.47 -29.25 -2.12
N LEU A 341 9.10 -28.52 -1.19
CA LEU A 341 9.51 -27.15 -1.43
C LEU A 341 10.55 -27.07 -2.55
N THR A 342 11.53 -27.97 -2.56
CA THR A 342 12.55 -28.04 -3.63
C THR A 342 11.91 -28.31 -4.98
N ILE A 343 10.94 -29.22 -5.05
CA ILE A 343 10.17 -29.47 -6.28
C ILE A 343 9.45 -28.19 -6.74
N ALA A 344 8.84 -27.46 -5.81
CA ALA A 344 8.14 -26.21 -6.13
C ALA A 344 9.10 -25.13 -6.67
N LEU A 345 10.28 -24.97 -6.08
CA LEU A 345 11.30 -24.06 -6.58
C LEU A 345 11.75 -24.47 -8.00
N GLU A 346 12.02 -25.75 -8.24
CA GLU A 346 12.35 -26.28 -9.58
C GLU A 346 11.23 -26.05 -10.61
N CYS A 347 9.98 -25.90 -10.16
CA CYS A 347 8.84 -25.59 -11.02
C CYS A 347 8.56 -24.09 -11.16
N GLY A 348 9.48 -23.22 -10.70
CA GLY A 348 9.39 -21.78 -10.88
C GLY A 348 8.69 -21.01 -9.75
N PHE A 349 8.42 -21.62 -8.60
CA PHE A 349 7.91 -20.86 -7.45
C PHE A 349 9.05 -20.14 -6.74
N ASN A 350 8.96 -18.81 -6.58
CA ASN A 350 9.98 -18.02 -5.88
C ASN A 350 9.94 -18.10 -4.34
N SER A 351 8.92 -18.73 -3.75
CA SER A 351 8.74 -18.82 -2.30
C SER A 351 7.72 -19.88 -1.88
N ALA A 352 7.89 -20.41 -0.66
CA ALA A 352 6.95 -21.35 -0.04
C ALA A 352 5.53 -20.78 0.07
N SER A 353 5.40 -19.48 0.37
CA SER A 353 4.11 -18.81 0.49
C SER A 353 3.38 -18.70 -0.85
N SER A 354 4.10 -18.42 -1.94
CA SER A 354 3.52 -18.40 -3.29
C SER A 354 3.02 -19.78 -3.70
N PHE A 355 3.83 -20.80 -3.48
CA PHE A 355 3.48 -22.20 -3.72
C PHE A 355 2.25 -22.65 -2.91
N HIS A 356 2.22 -22.36 -1.61
CA HIS A 356 1.11 -22.75 -0.73
C HIS A 356 -0.23 -22.15 -1.19
N ARG A 357 -0.24 -20.88 -1.59
CA ARG A 357 -1.45 -20.22 -2.12
C ARG A 357 -1.92 -20.88 -3.42
N ALA A 358 -1.00 -21.19 -4.32
CA ALA A 358 -1.32 -21.86 -5.57
C ALA A 358 -1.87 -23.28 -5.34
N CYS A 359 -1.30 -24.05 -4.42
CA CYS A 359 -1.83 -25.37 -4.04
C CYS A 359 -3.29 -25.29 -3.59
N ILE A 360 -3.59 -24.41 -2.63
CA ILE A 360 -4.97 -24.28 -2.13
C ILE A 360 -5.90 -23.81 -3.24
N LYS A 361 -5.50 -22.80 -4.01
CA LYS A 361 -6.34 -22.20 -5.05
C LYS A 361 -6.70 -23.18 -6.16
N PHE A 362 -5.74 -23.94 -6.68
CA PHE A 362 -5.94 -24.78 -7.86
C PHE A 362 -6.22 -26.24 -7.55
N THR A 363 -6.06 -26.68 -6.29
CA THR A 363 -6.25 -28.09 -5.91
C THR A 363 -7.15 -28.28 -4.70
N GLY A 364 -7.45 -27.21 -3.95
CA GLY A 364 -8.20 -27.26 -2.69
C GLY A 364 -7.44 -27.94 -1.55
N LYS A 365 -6.13 -28.20 -1.70
CA LYS A 365 -5.31 -28.96 -0.75
C LYS A 365 -4.10 -28.15 -0.31
N SER A 366 -3.68 -28.33 0.94
CA SER A 366 -2.37 -27.83 1.38
C SER A 366 -1.24 -28.55 0.63
N PRO A 367 -0.02 -28.00 0.53
CA PRO A 367 1.10 -28.68 -0.14
C PRO A 367 1.34 -30.11 0.36
N ARG A 368 1.29 -30.32 1.68
CA ARG A 368 1.49 -31.65 2.27
C ARG A 368 0.38 -32.62 1.88
N GLU A 369 -0.88 -32.17 1.95
CA GLU A 369 -2.04 -32.96 1.50
C GLU A 369 -1.95 -33.27 0.00
N LEU A 370 -1.51 -32.32 -0.83
CA LEU A 370 -1.35 -32.53 -2.26
C LEU A 370 -0.32 -33.63 -2.55
N LYS A 371 0.83 -33.62 -1.85
CA LYS A 371 1.84 -34.69 -1.99
C LYS A 371 1.26 -36.05 -1.59
N ILE A 372 0.59 -36.13 -0.43
CA ILE A 372 -0.04 -37.37 0.04
C ILE A 372 -1.10 -37.86 -0.95
N TYR A 373 -1.99 -36.97 -1.41
CA TYR A 373 -3.07 -37.30 -2.34
C TYR A 373 -2.56 -37.86 -3.66
N ILE A 374 -1.48 -37.29 -4.20
CA ILE A 374 -0.88 -37.78 -5.44
C ILE A 374 -0.23 -39.15 -5.22
N GLN A 375 0.49 -39.33 -4.12
CA GLN A 375 1.14 -40.59 -3.78
C GLN A 375 0.13 -41.71 -3.50
N SER A 376 -0.97 -41.42 -2.79
CA SER A 376 -2.01 -42.40 -2.48
C SER A 376 -2.84 -42.82 -3.70
N ASN A 377 -3.02 -41.92 -4.68
CA ASN A 377 -3.72 -42.24 -5.93
C ASN A 377 -2.85 -43.02 -6.93
N GLU A 378 -1.53 -43.03 -6.74
CA GLU A 378 -0.61 -43.87 -7.50
C GLU A 378 -0.67 -45.33 -6.99
N ASP A 379 -0.75 -45.51 -5.67
CA ASP A 379 -0.93 -46.82 -5.03
C ASP A 379 -2.26 -47.48 -5.42
N SER A 380 -3.36 -46.73 -5.54
CA SER A 380 -4.65 -47.29 -5.99
C SER A 380 -4.63 -47.72 -7.46
N SER A 381 -3.86 -47.04 -8.31
CA SER A 381 -3.64 -47.40 -9.72
C SER A 381 -2.73 -48.62 -9.88
N LEU A 382 -1.74 -48.79 -8.98
CA LEU A 382 -0.86 -49.96 -8.93
C LEU A 382 -1.49 -51.19 -8.27
N THR A 383 -2.53 -51.01 -7.44
CA THR A 383 -3.24 -52.13 -6.80
C THR A 383 -4.16 -52.87 -7.77
N ILE A 384 -4.59 -52.24 -8.87
CA ILE A 384 -5.46 -52.85 -9.90
C ILE A 384 -4.66 -53.78 -10.85
N LEU A 385 -3.32 -53.74 -10.83
CA LEU A 385 -2.45 -54.60 -11.67
C LEU A 385 -1.91 -55.86 -10.98
N LYS A 386 -2.29 -56.17 -9.73
CA LYS A 386 -2.03 -57.49 -9.14
C LYS A 386 -3.13 -58.48 -9.50
N LYS A 387 -2.84 -59.32 -10.50
CA LYS A 387 -3.62 -60.44 -11.04
C LYS A 387 -4.50 -61.19 -10.01
N PRO A 388 -5.70 -61.65 -10.41
CA PRO A 388 -6.47 -62.62 -9.65
C PRO A 388 -5.72 -63.96 -9.58
N LYS A 389 -5.68 -64.56 -8.38
CA LYS A 389 -5.32 -65.98 -8.20
C LYS A 389 -6.35 -66.83 -8.93
N ILE A 390 -5.88 -67.60 -9.90
CA ILE A 390 -6.61 -68.71 -10.51
C ILE A 390 -6.81 -69.76 -9.41
N GLN A 391 -8.07 -70.05 -9.07
CA GLN A 391 -8.44 -71.31 -8.42
C GLN A 391 -8.41 -72.41 -9.49
N SER A 392 -7.46 -73.34 -9.37
CA SER A 392 -7.53 -74.62 -10.07
C SER A 392 -8.33 -75.60 -9.23
N HIS A 393 -9.50 -76.00 -9.73
CA HIS A 393 -10.13 -77.26 -9.38
C HIS A 393 -9.27 -78.41 -9.92
N SER A 394 -8.79 -79.26 -9.01
CA SER A 394 -8.73 -80.72 -9.11
C SER A 394 -8.09 -81.27 -7.84
#